data_AF-A0A7S2D9M6-F1
#
_entry.id   AF-A0A7S2D9M6-F1
#
_cell.length_a   1.000
_cell.length_b   1.000
_cell.length_c   1.000
_cell.angle_alpha   90.00
_cell.angle_beta   90.00
_cell.angle_gamma   90.00
#
_symmetry.space_group_name_H-M   'P 1'
#
loop_
_entity.id
_entity.type
_entity.pdbx_description
1 polymer ?
#
loop_
_entity_poly.entity_id
_entity_poly.type
_entity_poly.pdbx_seq_one_letter_code
_entity_poly.pdbx_strand_id
1 'polypeptide(L)'
;VMTVKQVAERALAEVQPDLPELHMDFVQLACRERVAREDLDVAEPDDEALPNSMAIHADNCWRDQSTDECRRETPFFHWRTHSAHLYLDSPGEGDRGFEGGELFFSDGWGGSDQGEQRAVVPPQCGRLVA
;
A
#
# COMPACT_ATOMS: atom_id res chain seq x y z
N VAL A 1 6.52 -25.70 8.39
CA VAL A 1 6.76 -24.36 7.82
C VAL A 1 5.53 -23.98 7.04
N MET A 2 4.90 -22.84 7.34
CA MET A 2 3.73 -22.35 6.59
C MET A 2 4.21 -21.57 5.36
N THR A 3 3.48 -21.69 4.26
CA THR A 3 3.66 -20.85 3.07
C THR A 3 3.03 -19.47 3.31
N VAL A 4 3.47 -18.45 2.56
CA VAL A 4 2.86 -17.10 2.61
C VAL A 4 1.35 -17.16 2.35
N LYS A 5 0.93 -18.03 1.42
CA LYS A 5 -0.48 -18.33 1.14
C LYS A 5 -1.22 -18.80 2.39
N GLN A 6 -0.69 -19.78 3.12
CA GLN A 6 -1.33 -20.30 4.34
C GLN A 6 -1.39 -19.26 5.46
N VAL A 7 -0.40 -18.38 5.57
CA VAL A 7 -0.42 -17.25 6.53
C VAL A 7 -1.53 -16.26 6.17
N ALA A 8 -1.64 -15.88 4.89
CA ALA A 8 -2.67 -14.97 4.40
C ALA A 8 -4.09 -15.54 4.57
N GLU A 9 -4.32 -16.79 4.18
CA GLU A 9 -5.63 -17.46 4.34
C GLU A 9 -6.07 -17.50 5.79
N ARG A 10 -5.14 -17.85 6.70
CA ARG A 10 -5.45 -17.90 8.13
C ARG A 10 -5.79 -16.52 8.68
N ALA A 11 -5.00 -15.50 8.34
CA ALA A 11 -5.24 -14.16 8.84
C ALA A 11 -6.53 -13.54 8.28
N LEU A 12 -6.87 -13.81 7.01
CA LEU A 12 -8.16 -13.41 6.42
C LEU A 12 -9.34 -14.07 7.13
N ALA A 13 -9.25 -15.37 7.43
CA ALA A 13 -10.29 -16.09 8.16
C ALA A 13 -10.52 -15.55 9.59
N GLU A 14 -9.49 -14.98 10.22
CA GLU A 14 -9.60 -14.35 11.54
C GLU A 14 -10.22 -12.95 11.47
N VAL A 15 -9.95 -12.17 10.41
CA VAL A 15 -10.40 -10.77 10.29
C VAL A 15 -11.80 -10.64 9.68
N GLN A 16 -12.15 -11.51 8.73
CA GLN A 16 -13.42 -11.42 7.99
C GLN A 16 -14.02 -12.82 7.74
N PRO A 17 -14.66 -13.41 8.76
CA PRO A 17 -15.18 -14.78 8.69
C PRO A 17 -16.37 -14.95 7.72
N ASP A 18 -17.08 -13.86 7.41
CA ASP A 18 -18.28 -13.85 6.56
C ASP A 18 -18.00 -13.51 5.08
N LEU A 19 -16.72 -13.37 4.70
CA LEU A 19 -16.40 -13.12 3.30
C LEU A 19 -16.70 -14.35 2.44
N PRO A 20 -17.21 -14.16 1.20
CA PRO A 20 -17.20 -15.23 0.21
C PRO A 20 -15.77 -15.75 0.01
N GLU A 21 -15.64 -17.00 -0.45
CA GLU A 21 -14.34 -17.63 -0.69
C GLU A 21 -13.42 -16.70 -1.49
N LEU A 22 -12.37 -16.21 -0.82
CA LEU A 22 -11.35 -15.38 -1.45
C LEU A 22 -10.29 -16.26 -2.07
N HIS A 23 -10.06 -16.09 -3.38
CA HIS A 23 -8.95 -16.72 -4.07
C HIS A 23 -7.76 -15.76 -4.15
N MET A 24 -6.58 -16.25 -3.80
CA MET A 24 -5.35 -15.49 -4.00
C MET A 24 -5.02 -15.38 -5.49
N ASP A 25 -4.99 -14.14 -5.97
CA ASP A 25 -4.58 -13.80 -7.34
C ASP A 25 -3.08 -13.51 -7.43
N PHE A 26 -2.54 -12.74 -6.47
CA PHE A 26 -1.16 -12.27 -6.50
C PHE A 26 -0.60 -12.09 -5.10
N VAL A 27 0.70 -12.41 -4.95
CA VAL A 27 1.47 -12.20 -3.73
C VAL A 27 2.80 -11.60 -4.15
N GLN A 28 3.20 -10.52 -3.48
CA GLN A 28 4.50 -9.88 -3.69
C GLN A 28 5.19 -9.65 -2.35
N LEU A 29 6.49 -9.94 -2.31
CA LEU A 29 7.38 -9.41 -1.28
C LEU A 29 7.99 -8.12 -1.82
N ALA A 30 7.80 -7.01 -1.10
CA ALA A 30 8.32 -5.70 -1.49
C ALA A 30 9.12 -5.10 -0.34
N CYS A 31 10.26 -4.51 -0.68
CA CYS A 31 10.96 -3.53 0.15
C CYS A 31 11.03 -2.26 -0.68
N ARG A 32 10.55 -1.15 -0.15
CA ARG A 32 10.51 0.14 -0.85
C ARG A 32 11.32 1.14 -0.06
N GLU A 33 12.22 1.81 -0.78
CA GLU A 33 13.03 2.88 -0.24
C GLU A 33 12.65 4.18 -0.96
N ARG A 34 12.75 5.29 -0.24
CA ARG A 34 12.66 6.61 -0.86
C ARG A 34 13.99 6.91 -1.54
N VAL A 35 13.97 7.30 -2.81
CA VAL A 35 15.18 7.80 -3.49
C VAL A 35 15.69 9.03 -2.72
N ALA A 36 16.97 9.03 -2.35
CA ALA A 36 17.57 10.13 -1.60
C ALA A 36 17.46 11.43 -2.40
N ARG A 37 17.32 12.57 -1.70
CA ARG A 37 17.10 13.88 -2.35
C ARG A 37 18.25 14.22 -3.30
N GLU A 38 19.48 13.82 -2.95
CA GLU A 38 20.67 14.04 -3.76
C GLU A 38 20.69 13.24 -5.08
N ASP A 39 19.92 12.16 -5.16
CA ASP A 39 19.86 11.26 -6.33
C ASP A 39 18.69 11.59 -7.28
N LEU A 40 17.92 12.65 -6.98
CA LEU A 40 16.80 13.09 -7.81
C LEU A 40 17.29 14.07 -8.88
N ASP A 41 17.17 13.68 -10.16
CA ASP A 41 17.50 14.50 -11.34
C ASP A 41 16.40 15.56 -11.64
N VAL A 42 15.97 16.28 -10.58
CA VAL A 42 15.01 17.39 -10.65
C VAL A 42 15.65 18.64 -10.04
N ALA A 43 15.62 19.75 -10.79
CA ALA A 43 16.37 20.97 -10.47
C ALA A 43 16.03 21.59 -9.11
N GLU A 44 14.82 21.35 -8.60
CA GLU A 44 14.37 21.68 -7.24
C GLU A 44 13.21 20.73 -6.91
N PRO A 45 13.43 19.59 -6.23
CA PRO A 45 12.32 18.82 -5.69
C PRO A 45 11.70 19.66 -4.57
N ASP A 46 10.49 20.16 -4.79
CA ASP A 46 9.70 20.77 -3.73
C ASP A 46 9.62 19.78 -2.56
N ASP A 47 9.77 20.24 -1.32
CA ASP A 47 9.65 19.38 -0.14
C ASP A 47 8.23 18.78 -0.04
N GLU A 48 7.25 19.39 -0.74
CA GLU A 48 5.90 18.87 -0.94
C GLU A 48 5.75 17.88 -2.12
N ALA A 49 6.72 17.79 -3.04
CA ALA A 49 6.56 17.04 -4.28
C ALA A 49 6.73 15.52 -4.15
N LEU A 50 7.37 14.98 -3.09
CA LEU A 50 7.59 13.54 -2.95
C LEU A 50 7.53 13.03 -1.49
N PRO A 51 6.34 13.04 -0.83
CA PRO A 51 6.20 12.60 0.56
C PRO A 51 6.15 11.07 0.76
N ASN A 52 5.74 10.28 -0.24
CA ASN A 52 5.46 8.84 -0.06
C ASN A 52 6.39 7.95 -0.90
N SER A 53 6.87 6.82 -0.35
CA SER A 53 7.65 5.79 -1.08
C SER A 53 6.84 5.02 -2.13
N MET A 54 5.53 5.22 -2.13
CA MET A 54 4.58 4.72 -3.13
C MET A 54 3.52 5.80 -3.34
N ALA A 55 3.26 6.15 -4.60
CA ALA A 55 2.19 7.08 -4.92
C ALA A 55 0.83 6.52 -4.48
N ILE A 56 -0.09 7.42 -4.12
CA ILE A 56 -1.47 7.05 -3.79
C ILE A 56 -2.07 6.36 -5.01
N HIS A 57 -2.62 5.18 -4.81
CA HIS A 57 -3.25 4.40 -5.86
C HIS A 57 -4.31 3.48 -5.26
N ALA A 58 -5.17 2.94 -6.12
CA ALA A 58 -6.08 1.86 -5.79
C ALA A 58 -5.56 0.57 -6.43
N ASP A 59 -5.72 -0.56 -5.73
CA ASP A 59 -5.19 -1.85 -6.20
C ASP A 59 -5.94 -2.43 -7.41
N ASN A 60 -7.16 -1.96 -7.68
CA ASN A 60 -8.06 -2.54 -8.67
C ASN A 60 -8.58 -1.57 -9.73
N CYS A 61 -8.07 -0.34 -9.79
CA CYS A 61 -8.43 0.62 -10.81
C CYS A 61 -7.32 1.63 -11.05
N TRP A 62 -7.46 2.38 -12.14
CA TRP A 62 -6.62 3.54 -12.42
C TRP A 62 -7.44 4.82 -12.32
N ARG A 63 -6.77 5.92 -11.96
CA ARG A 63 -7.34 7.26 -11.92
C ARG A 63 -7.46 7.82 -13.33
N ASP A 64 -8.67 8.10 -13.77
CA ASP A 64 -8.92 8.89 -14.98
C ASP A 64 -8.51 10.34 -14.73
N GLN A 65 -7.44 10.80 -15.39
CA GLN A 65 -6.90 12.14 -15.18
C GLN A 65 -7.85 13.28 -15.59
N SER A 66 -8.90 12.97 -16.37
CA SER A 66 -9.87 13.97 -16.82
C SER A 66 -11.08 14.09 -15.89
N THR A 67 -11.41 13.04 -15.14
CA THR A 67 -12.62 12.96 -14.31
C THR A 67 -12.36 12.63 -12.85
N ASP A 68 -11.12 12.27 -12.50
CA ASP A 68 -10.72 11.70 -11.20
C ASP A 68 -11.45 10.40 -10.81
N GLU A 69 -12.13 9.77 -11.76
CA GLU A 69 -12.86 8.52 -11.55
C GLU A 69 -11.91 7.31 -11.48
N CYS A 70 -12.27 6.35 -10.62
CA CYS A 70 -11.66 5.03 -10.52
C CYS A 70 -12.16 4.12 -11.65
N ARG A 71 -11.38 3.96 -12.72
CA ARG A 71 -11.73 3.13 -13.88
C ARG A 71 -11.32 1.67 -13.69
N ARG A 72 -12.31 0.79 -13.53
CA ARG A 72 -12.15 -0.66 -13.30
C ARG A 72 -12.19 -1.46 -14.61
N GLU A 73 -11.16 -1.29 -15.43
CA GLU A 73 -11.05 -1.96 -16.73
C GLU A 73 -9.60 -2.27 -17.10
N THR A 74 -9.42 -3.02 -18.19
CA THR A 74 -8.10 -3.30 -18.79
C THR A 74 -7.35 -1.98 -19.06
N PRO A 75 -6.04 -1.87 -18.77
CA PRO A 75 -5.08 -2.95 -18.48
C PRO A 75 -4.92 -3.36 -17.00
N PHE A 76 -5.73 -2.84 -16.08
CA PHE A 76 -5.57 -3.10 -14.65
C PHE A 76 -6.29 -4.37 -14.17
N PHE A 77 -5.83 -4.90 -13.03
CA PHE A 77 -6.36 -6.11 -12.38
C PHE A 77 -7.68 -5.84 -11.64
N HIS A 78 -8.69 -5.40 -12.39
CA HIS A 78 -9.98 -4.91 -11.88
C HIS A 78 -10.85 -5.97 -11.17
N TRP A 79 -10.53 -7.25 -11.33
CA TRP A 79 -11.17 -8.35 -10.59
C TRP A 79 -10.69 -8.48 -9.14
N ARG A 80 -9.61 -7.79 -8.74
CA ARG A 80 -9.15 -7.79 -7.35
C ARG A 80 -10.11 -6.99 -6.49
N THR A 81 -10.68 -7.64 -5.49
CA THR A 81 -11.67 -7.02 -4.59
C THR A 81 -11.10 -6.69 -3.23
N HIS A 82 -10.03 -7.37 -2.83
CA HIS A 82 -9.38 -7.22 -1.53
C HIS A 82 -7.86 -7.24 -1.72
N SER A 83 -7.17 -6.50 -0.87
CA SER A 83 -5.72 -6.55 -0.73
C SER A 83 -5.38 -6.67 0.75
N ALA A 84 -4.18 -7.18 1.03
CA ALA A 84 -3.69 -7.22 2.39
C ALA A 84 -2.18 -6.97 2.41
N HIS A 85 -1.71 -6.28 3.44
CA HIS A 85 -0.30 -6.01 3.69
C HIS A 85 0.13 -6.64 5.02
N LEU A 86 1.13 -7.52 4.97
CA LEU A 86 1.73 -8.13 6.14
C LEU A 86 3.11 -7.51 6.39
N TYR A 87 3.27 -6.86 7.53
CA TYR A 87 4.57 -6.37 7.98
C TYR A 87 5.42 -7.51 8.52
N LEU A 88 6.60 -7.71 7.95
CA LEU A 88 7.51 -8.78 8.35
C LEU A 88 8.51 -8.34 9.44
N ASP A 89 8.76 -7.04 9.55
CA ASP A 89 9.66 -6.41 10.52
C ASP A 89 9.00 -5.16 11.13
N SER A 90 9.52 -4.67 12.27
CA SER A 90 9.09 -3.40 12.88
C SER A 90 10.14 -2.30 12.67
N PRO A 91 9.76 -1.01 12.70
CA PRO A 91 10.73 0.07 12.73
C PRO A 91 11.69 -0.03 13.91
N GLY A 92 12.96 0.29 13.68
CA GLY A 92 13.98 0.37 14.72
C GLY A 92 14.41 -0.95 15.38
N GLU A 93 13.94 -2.12 14.90
CA GLU A 93 14.37 -3.42 15.44
C GLU A 93 15.67 -3.93 14.77
N GLY A 94 16.80 -3.77 15.48
CA GLY A 94 18.10 -4.34 15.11
C GLY A 94 18.73 -3.77 13.83
N ASP A 95 19.77 -4.42 13.31
CA ASP A 95 20.50 -4.00 12.08
C ASP A 95 19.65 -4.09 10.79
N ARG A 96 18.39 -4.55 10.91
CA ARG A 96 17.42 -4.67 9.81
C ARG A 96 16.20 -3.77 9.99
N GLY A 97 16.16 -2.95 11.04
CA GLY A 97 15.08 -1.99 11.24
C GLY A 97 15.01 -1.01 10.07
N PHE A 98 13.80 -0.58 9.73
CA PHE A 98 13.56 0.46 8.73
C PHE A 98 12.94 1.71 9.38
N GLU A 99 12.95 2.81 8.65
CA GLU A 99 12.26 4.05 9.01
C GLU A 99 11.09 4.30 8.05
N GLY A 100 10.01 4.92 8.55
CA GLY A 100 8.77 5.11 7.81
C GLY A 100 8.01 3.81 7.56
N GLY A 101 7.44 3.65 6.37
CA GLY A 101 6.71 2.45 5.96
C GLY A 101 5.27 2.38 6.45
N GLU A 102 4.71 3.50 6.88
CA GLU A 102 3.31 3.63 7.26
C GLU A 102 2.39 3.34 6.07
N LEU A 103 1.47 2.41 6.27
CA LEU A 103 0.34 2.22 5.37
C LEU A 103 -0.72 3.26 5.74
N PHE A 104 -1.38 3.85 4.74
CA PHE A 104 -2.48 4.76 5.01
C PHE A 104 -3.62 4.54 4.00
N PHE A 105 -4.83 4.81 4.47
CA PHE A 105 -6.01 4.92 3.62
C PHE A 105 -6.27 6.41 3.36
N SER A 106 -6.61 6.73 2.12
CA SER A 106 -6.92 8.08 1.67
C SER A 106 -8.32 8.12 1.07
N ASP A 107 -9.01 9.24 1.24
CA ASP A 107 -10.33 9.50 0.66
C ASP A 107 -10.28 10.01 -0.79
N GLY A 108 -9.07 10.24 -1.33
CA GLY A 108 -8.87 10.70 -2.71
C GLY A 108 -7.52 10.28 -3.30
N TRP A 109 -7.15 10.87 -4.43
CA TRP A 109 -5.95 10.52 -5.19
C TRP A 109 -4.73 11.40 -4.92
N GLY A 110 -4.81 12.29 -3.93
CA GLY A 110 -3.81 13.32 -3.68
C GLY A 110 -3.94 14.53 -4.63
N GLY A 111 -3.84 15.73 -4.06
CA GLY A 111 -3.90 17.02 -4.76
C GLY A 111 -3.83 18.18 -3.76
N SER A 112 -3.22 19.30 -4.16
CA SER A 112 -2.94 20.46 -3.30
C SER A 112 -4.17 21.20 -2.77
N ASP A 113 -5.35 20.97 -3.35
CA ASP A 113 -6.50 21.88 -3.18
C ASP A 113 -7.61 21.33 -2.28
N GLN A 114 -7.54 20.07 -1.87
CA GLN A 114 -8.48 19.47 -0.91
C GLN A 114 -7.70 18.73 0.16
N GLY A 115 -7.86 19.14 1.41
CA GLY A 115 -7.14 18.57 2.55
C GLY A 115 -7.38 17.06 2.65
N GLU A 116 -6.43 16.29 2.15
CA GLU A 116 -6.47 14.83 2.10
C GLU A 116 -6.60 14.26 3.51
N GLN A 117 -7.66 13.47 3.75
CA GLN A 117 -7.81 12.80 5.03
C GLN A 117 -7.13 11.44 4.97
N ARG A 118 -6.11 11.25 5.83
CA ARG A 118 -5.36 10.01 5.95
C ARG A 118 -5.68 9.28 7.24
N ALA A 119 -6.08 8.02 7.12
CA ALA A 119 -6.07 7.08 8.23
C ALA A 119 -4.78 6.27 8.18
N VAL A 120 -3.87 6.52 9.11
CA VAL A 120 -2.52 5.94 9.12
C VAL A 120 -2.45 4.71 10.02
N VAL A 121 -1.85 3.63 9.51
CA VAL A 121 -1.56 2.40 10.25
C VAL A 121 -0.04 2.28 10.40
N PRO A 122 0.50 2.40 11.62
CA PRO A 122 1.93 2.26 11.81
C PRO A 122 2.37 0.81 11.57
N PRO A 123 3.57 0.58 11.00
CA PRO A 123 4.11 -0.76 10.83
C PRO A 123 4.40 -1.46 12.17
N GLN A 124 4.19 -2.77 12.21
CA GLN A 124 4.58 -3.63 13.33
C GLN A 124 4.77 -5.07 12.82
N CYS A 125 5.88 -5.73 13.16
CA CYS A 125 6.12 -7.12 12.80
C CYS A 125 4.90 -8.02 13.12
N GLY A 126 4.47 -8.80 12.13
CA GLY A 126 3.33 -9.71 12.23
C GLY A 126 1.95 -9.06 12.03
N ARG A 127 1.85 -7.73 11.90
CA ARG A 127 0.59 -7.04 11.65
C ARG A 127 0.15 -7.25 10.21
N LEU A 128 -1.04 -7.80 10.03
CA LEU A 128 -1.78 -7.80 8.76
C LEU A 128 -2.75 -6.61 8.75
N VAL A 129 -2.80 -5.89 7.64
CA VAL A 129 -3.84 -4.89 7.34
C VAL A 129 -4.56 -5.32 6.07
N ALA A 130 -5.88 -5.29 6.07
CA ALA A 130 -6.75 -5.67 4.95
C ALA A 130 -7.97 -4.75 4.90
#